data_AF-A0A523WKK1-F1
#
_entry.id   AF-A0A523WKK1-F1
#
_cell.length_a   1.000
_cell.length_b   1.000
_cell.length_c   1.000
_cell.angle_alpha   90.00
_cell.angle_beta   90.00
_cell.angle_gamma   90.00
#
_symmetry.space_group_name_H-M   'P 1'
#
loop_
_entity.id
_entity.type
_entity.pdbx_description
1 polymer ?
#
loop_
_entity_poly.entity_id
_entity_poly.type
_entity_poly.pdbx_seq_one_letter_code
_entity_poly.pdbx_strand_id
1 'polypeptide(L)'
;MDVFTPAAKRVIIPLWNLKDGHRYGEILKAYEASQYWPAEKLKELQWERLKDLLQHAYLFSPFYRRRFEELELTPEEIKSWKDFEIIPPLTKEEIKSNLQEILATNILRRELIHKRTGGSTGVPLHLYVDKRGMDFKRAATIRHNRWSGYERGDKIAMIWGNPVIYKSRKAFLRNLLVERTIFLDTLRMDEQSMRAFVSKIKSFRPRYLL
;
A
#
# COMPACT_ATOMS: atom_id res chain seq x y z
N MET A 1 -15.08 -4.50 -29.16
CA MET A 1 -15.34 -4.70 -27.71
C MET A 1 -14.12 -5.39 -27.09
N ASP A 2 -13.62 -4.94 -25.94
CA ASP A 2 -12.48 -5.57 -25.25
C ASP A 2 -12.95 -6.87 -24.56
N VAL A 3 -12.96 -7.96 -25.32
CA VAL A 3 -13.31 -9.31 -24.83
C VAL A 3 -12.27 -9.88 -23.85
N PHE A 4 -11.07 -9.30 -23.78
CA PHE A 4 -10.02 -9.77 -22.89
C PHE A 4 -10.22 -9.30 -21.46
N THR A 5 -10.70 -8.06 -21.25
CA THR A 5 -10.89 -7.51 -19.89
C THR A 5 -11.79 -8.38 -18.99
N PRO A 6 -12.95 -8.90 -19.44
CA PRO A 6 -13.75 -9.83 -18.64
C PRO A 6 -13.01 -11.12 -18.27
N ALA A 7 -12.27 -11.72 -19.21
CA ALA A 7 -11.49 -12.94 -18.98
C ALA A 7 -10.32 -12.69 -18.01
N ALA A 8 -9.65 -11.54 -18.14
CA ALA A 8 -8.58 -11.12 -17.25
C ALA A 8 -9.08 -10.99 -15.80
N LYS A 9 -10.21 -10.29 -15.62
CA LYS A 9 -10.82 -10.05 -14.30
C LYS A 9 -11.31 -11.34 -13.63
N ARG A 10 -11.96 -12.24 -14.38
CA ARG A 10 -12.63 -13.43 -13.81
C ARG A 10 -11.72 -14.64 -13.65
N VAL A 11 -10.66 -14.78 -14.47
CA VAL A 11 -9.84 -16.00 -14.52
C VAL A 11 -8.37 -15.70 -14.25
N ILE A 12 -7.77 -14.82 -15.04
CA ILE A 12 -6.31 -14.61 -15.01
C ILE A 12 -5.87 -13.98 -13.68
N ILE A 13 -6.51 -12.89 -13.26
CA ILE A 13 -6.12 -12.16 -12.05
C ILE A 13 -6.28 -13.02 -10.78
N PRO A 14 -7.41 -13.74 -10.57
CA PRO A 14 -7.54 -14.66 -9.44
C PRO A 14 -6.45 -15.73 -9.40
N LEU A 15 -6.19 -16.41 -10.52
CA LEU A 15 -5.14 -17.44 -10.61
C LEU A 15 -3.75 -16.86 -10.34
N TRP A 16 -3.47 -15.65 -10.85
CA TRP A 16 -2.20 -14.98 -10.62
C TRP A 16 -2.02 -14.59 -9.14
N ASN A 17 -3.09 -14.16 -8.47
CA ASN A 17 -3.04 -13.83 -7.04
C ASN A 17 -2.77 -15.06 -6.16
N LEU A 18 -3.36 -16.21 -6.50
CA LEU A 18 -3.08 -17.48 -5.83
C LEU A 18 -1.61 -17.85 -5.96
N LYS A 19 -1.03 -17.70 -7.16
CA LYS A 19 0.39 -17.96 -7.44
C LYS A 19 1.33 -17.03 -6.67
N ASP A 20 1.03 -15.74 -6.61
CA ASP A 20 1.87 -14.76 -5.90
C ASP A 20 1.70 -14.88 -4.36
N GLY A 21 0.82 -15.76 -3.89
CA GLY A 21 0.61 -16.08 -2.47
C GLY A 21 0.12 -14.88 -1.66
N HIS A 22 -0.58 -13.95 -2.30
CA HIS A 22 -1.11 -12.77 -1.64
C HIS A 22 -2.48 -13.08 -1.02
N ARG A 23 -2.67 -12.69 0.24
CA ARG A 23 -3.95 -12.86 0.96
C ARG A 23 -4.79 -11.58 1.00
N TYR A 24 -4.46 -10.58 0.18
CA TYR A 24 -5.20 -9.31 0.15
C TYR A 24 -6.68 -9.46 -0.23
N GLY A 25 -7.12 -10.59 -0.81
CA GLY A 25 -8.51 -10.79 -1.23
C GLY A 25 -9.50 -10.77 -0.06
N GLU A 26 -9.17 -11.40 1.07
CA GLU A 26 -9.99 -11.36 2.29
C GLU A 26 -10.04 -9.94 2.87
N ILE A 27 -8.89 -9.26 2.91
CA ILE A 27 -8.77 -7.87 3.37
C ILE A 27 -9.59 -6.94 2.48
N LEU A 28 -9.53 -7.13 1.16
CA LEU A 28 -10.28 -6.33 0.20
C LEU A 28 -11.78 -6.51 0.38
N LYS A 29 -12.27 -7.75 0.51
CA LYS A 29 -13.69 -8.02 0.81
C LYS A 29 -14.14 -7.30 2.08
N ALA A 30 -13.33 -7.35 3.14
CA ALA A 30 -13.64 -6.64 4.38
C ALA A 30 -13.68 -5.12 4.19
N TYR A 31 -12.73 -4.55 3.45
CA TYR A 31 -12.70 -3.10 3.14
C TYR A 31 -13.86 -2.65 2.25
N GLU A 32 -14.30 -3.49 1.32
CA GLU A 32 -15.44 -3.21 0.44
C GLU A 32 -16.78 -3.30 1.18
N ALA A 33 -16.89 -4.19 2.16
CA ALA A 33 -18.07 -4.22 3.04
C ALA A 33 -18.06 -3.03 4.00
N SER A 34 -16.92 -2.73 4.64
CA SER A 34 -16.85 -1.74 5.71
C SER A 34 -16.99 -0.30 5.26
N GLN A 35 -16.76 0.00 3.98
CA GLN A 35 -16.93 1.36 3.44
C GLN A 35 -18.37 1.89 3.53
N TYR A 36 -19.35 1.00 3.70
CA TYR A 36 -20.77 1.35 3.82
C TYR A 36 -21.31 1.17 5.25
N TRP A 37 -20.44 0.89 6.22
CA TRP A 37 -20.87 0.72 7.60
C TRP A 37 -21.21 2.07 8.25
N PRO A 38 -22.11 2.09 9.24
CA PRO A 38 -22.33 3.27 10.10
C PRO A 38 -21.02 3.73 10.76
N ALA A 39 -20.93 5.03 11.01
CA ALA A 39 -19.72 5.63 11.59
C ALA A 39 -19.38 5.05 12.97
N GLU A 40 -20.39 4.72 13.77
CA GLU A 40 -20.27 4.16 15.12
C GLU A 40 -19.59 2.79 15.05
N LYS A 41 -20.04 1.92 14.13
CA LYS A 41 -19.44 0.61 13.90
C LYS A 41 -17.99 0.71 13.41
N LEU A 42 -17.67 1.74 12.62
CA LEU A 42 -16.30 1.99 12.20
C LEU A 42 -15.41 2.44 13.37
N LYS A 43 -15.93 3.29 14.27
CA LYS A 43 -15.21 3.72 15.47
C LYS A 43 -14.94 2.56 16.41
N GLU A 44 -15.88 1.64 16.59
CA GLU A 44 -15.69 0.42 17.38
C GLU A 44 -14.57 -0.45 16.80
N LEU A 45 -14.59 -0.70 15.49
CA LEU A 45 -13.55 -1.48 14.81
C LEU A 45 -12.17 -0.80 14.89
N GLN A 46 -12.13 0.52 14.77
CA GLN A 46 -10.90 1.30 14.91
C GLN A 46 -10.34 1.17 16.33
N TRP A 47 -11.20 1.24 17.35
CA TRP A 47 -10.81 1.10 18.74
C TRP A 47 -10.27 -0.30 19.06
N GLU A 48 -10.95 -1.35 18.60
CA GLU A 48 -10.48 -2.75 18.73
C GLU A 48 -9.08 -2.93 18.14
N ARG A 49 -8.88 -2.50 16.88
CA ARG A 49 -7.60 -2.60 16.20
C ARG A 49 -6.50 -1.74 16.81
N LEU A 50 -6.86 -0.58 17.37
CA LEU A 50 -5.92 0.28 18.05
C LEU A 50 -5.39 -0.42 19.30
N LYS A 51 -6.24 -1.03 20.13
CA LYS A 51 -5.79 -1.77 21.32
C LYS A 51 -4.81 -2.90 20.95
N ASP A 52 -5.12 -3.68 19.91
CA ASP A 52 -4.21 -4.72 19.42
C ASP A 52 -2.86 -4.13 18.96
N LEU A 53 -2.88 -2.98 18.28
CA LEU A 53 -1.68 -2.30 17.81
C LEU A 53 -0.84 -1.76 18.98
N LEU A 54 -1.47 -1.17 20.00
CA LEU A 54 -0.80 -0.67 21.19
C LEU A 54 -0.12 -1.82 21.95
N GLN A 55 -0.84 -2.94 22.15
CA GLN A 55 -0.28 -4.13 22.79
C GLN A 55 0.91 -4.67 22.00
N HIS A 56 0.77 -4.79 20.68
CA HIS A 56 1.85 -5.26 19.82
C HIS A 56 3.07 -4.32 19.87
N ALA A 57 2.85 -3.00 19.83
CA ALA A 57 3.91 -2.01 19.89
C ALA A 57 4.68 -2.10 21.22
N TYR A 58 3.96 -2.15 22.34
CA TYR A 58 4.55 -2.28 23.68
C TYR A 58 5.36 -3.58 23.85
N LEU A 59 4.80 -4.71 23.39
CA LEU A 59 5.46 -6.01 23.54
C LEU A 59 6.65 -6.20 22.60
N PHE A 60 6.57 -5.70 21.36
CA PHE A 60 7.51 -6.11 20.32
C PHE A 60 8.36 -4.98 19.74
N SER A 61 8.09 -3.70 20.00
CA SER A 61 8.97 -2.59 19.58
C SER A 61 9.68 -1.99 20.80
N PRO A 62 11.00 -2.17 20.94
CA PRO A 62 11.78 -1.55 22.00
C PRO A 62 11.58 -0.03 22.12
N PHE A 63 11.45 0.66 20.99
CA PHE A 63 11.18 2.10 20.96
C PHE A 63 9.86 2.45 21.62
N TYR A 64 8.78 1.75 21.25
CA TYR A 64 7.47 2.01 21.83
C TYR A 64 7.40 1.55 23.28
N ARG A 65 8.01 0.42 23.64
CA ARG A 65 8.08 0.00 25.05
C ARG A 65 8.68 1.09 25.94
N ARG A 66 9.85 1.63 25.56
CA ARG A 66 10.48 2.73 26.28
C ARG A 66 9.57 3.96 26.38
N ARG A 67 8.88 4.31 25.29
CA ARG A 67 7.91 5.43 25.29
C ARG A 67 6.77 5.25 26.28
N PHE A 68 6.23 4.04 26.39
CA PHE A 68 5.19 3.73 27.36
C PHE A 68 5.74 3.79 28.80
N GLU A 69 6.95 3.25 29.02
CA GLU A 69 7.64 3.31 30.32
C GLU A 69 7.93 4.76 30.76
N GLU A 70 8.40 5.62 29.85
CA GLU A 70 8.65 7.05 30.09
C GLU A 70 7.38 7.85 30.44
N LEU A 71 6.23 7.40 29.92
CA LEU A 71 4.93 7.99 30.24
C LEU A 71 4.29 7.37 31.48
N GLU A 72 4.93 6.37 32.10
CA GLU A 72 4.37 5.56 33.19
C GLU A 72 3.01 4.94 32.81
N LEU A 73 2.88 4.47 31.57
CA LEU A 73 1.65 3.92 30.99
C LEU A 73 1.81 2.47 30.51
N THR A 74 0.72 1.73 30.59
CA THR A 74 0.52 0.43 29.94
C THR A 74 -0.59 0.52 28.89
N PRO A 75 -0.59 -0.35 27.85
CA PRO A 75 -1.66 -0.35 26.85
C PRO A 75 -3.07 -0.54 27.44
N GLU A 76 -3.20 -1.31 28.53
CA GLU A 76 -4.47 -1.59 29.21
C GLU A 76 -5.07 -0.37 29.93
N GLU A 77 -4.25 0.65 30.21
CA GLU A 77 -4.71 1.91 30.80
C GLU A 77 -5.34 2.87 29.77
N ILE A 78 -5.11 2.63 28.48
CA ILE A 78 -5.68 3.43 27.39
C ILE A 78 -7.11 2.94 27.12
N LYS A 79 -8.09 3.58 27.77
CA LYS A 79 -9.51 3.17 27.77
C LYS A 79 -10.39 4.05 26.89
N SER A 80 -9.87 5.17 26.42
CA SER A 80 -10.57 6.12 25.55
C SER A 80 -9.65 6.77 24.52
N TRP A 81 -10.24 7.42 23.51
CA TRP A 81 -9.51 8.24 22.54
C TRP A 81 -8.72 9.37 23.20
N LYS A 82 -9.23 9.92 24.31
CA LYS A 82 -8.55 10.96 25.08
C LYS A 82 -7.29 10.43 25.77
N ASP A 83 -7.31 9.20 26.26
CA ASP A 83 -6.13 8.57 26.86
C ASP A 83 -5.07 8.28 25.78
N PHE A 84 -5.50 7.90 24.57
CA PHE A 84 -4.61 7.67 23.44
C PHE A 84 -3.85 8.94 23.02
N GLU A 85 -4.44 10.12 23.16
CA GLU A 85 -3.80 11.41 22.85
C GLU A 85 -2.60 11.74 23.75
N ILE A 86 -2.43 11.03 24.88
CA ILE A 86 -1.25 11.17 25.75
C ILE A 86 0.01 10.66 25.05
N ILE A 87 -0.12 9.70 24.12
CA ILE A 87 1.03 9.18 23.38
C ILE A 87 1.47 10.21 22.34
N PRO A 88 2.74 10.69 22.39
CA PRO A 88 3.21 11.68 21.44
C PRO A 88 3.30 11.11 20.02
N PRO A 89 3.00 11.91 18.99
CA PRO A 89 3.14 11.49 17.60
C PRO A 89 4.60 11.17 17.25
N LEU A 90 4.80 10.13 16.45
CA LEU A 90 6.11 9.72 15.95
C LEU A 90 6.63 10.71 14.90
N THR A 91 7.83 11.24 15.11
CA THR A 91 8.48 12.19 14.19
C THR A 91 9.38 11.49 13.16
N LYS A 92 9.73 12.20 12.07
CA LYS A 92 10.64 11.65 11.05
C LYS A 92 12.05 11.46 11.60
N GLU A 93 12.48 12.37 12.46
CA GLU A 93 13.77 12.37 13.13
C GLU A 93 13.90 11.16 14.05
N GLU A 94 12.85 10.86 14.82
CA GLU A 94 12.81 9.65 15.66
C GLU A 94 12.88 8.37 14.82
N ILE A 95 12.17 8.31 13.68
CA ILE A 95 12.26 7.16 12.78
C ILE A 95 13.69 6.99 12.27
N LYS A 96 14.36 8.07 11.88
CA LYS A 96 15.76 8.03 11.41
C LYS A 96 16.70 7.53 12.50
N SER A 97 16.59 8.08 13.71
CA SER A 97 17.50 7.79 14.81
C SER A 97 17.24 6.45 15.50
N ASN A 98 16.00 5.92 15.43
CA ASN A 98 15.57 4.74 16.17
C ASN A 98 15.05 3.61 15.27
N LEU A 99 15.40 3.60 13.98
CA LEU A 99 14.81 2.69 12.99
C LEU A 99 14.82 1.22 13.44
N GLN A 100 15.92 0.76 14.05
CA GLN A 100 16.06 -0.63 14.48
C GLN A 100 15.18 -0.98 15.68
N GLU A 101 14.98 -0.04 16.59
CA GLU A 101 14.15 -0.21 17.80
C GLU A 101 12.65 -0.07 17.50
N ILE A 102 12.30 0.62 16.42
CA ILE A 102 10.91 0.69 15.93
C ILE A 102 10.47 -0.64 15.32
N LEU A 103 11.40 -1.45 14.79
CA LEU A 103 11.04 -2.74 14.21
C LEU A 103 10.57 -3.72 15.28
N ALA A 104 9.47 -4.40 14.97
CA ALA A 104 8.91 -5.42 15.82
C ALA A 104 9.83 -6.65 15.88
N THR A 105 10.17 -7.09 17.09
CA THR A 105 11.13 -8.18 17.35
C THR A 105 10.57 -9.57 17.08
N ASN A 106 9.25 -9.71 17.04
CA ASN A 106 8.55 -10.95 16.68
C ASN A 106 8.51 -11.23 15.17
N ILE A 107 9.00 -10.31 14.32
CA ILE A 107 9.05 -10.49 12.87
C ILE A 107 10.50 -10.67 12.42
N LEU A 108 10.75 -11.73 11.65
CA LEU A 108 12.08 -12.02 11.15
C LEU A 108 12.53 -10.97 10.13
N ARG A 109 13.76 -10.46 10.27
CA ARG A 109 14.31 -9.43 9.39
C ARG A 109 14.28 -9.79 7.90
N ARG A 110 14.42 -11.08 7.56
CA ARG A 110 14.35 -11.58 6.18
C ARG A 110 12.96 -11.46 5.53
N GLU A 111 11.92 -11.29 6.34
CA GLU A 111 10.53 -11.14 5.89
C GLU A 111 10.16 -9.66 5.68
N LEU A 112 11.02 -8.75 6.13
CA LEU A 112 10.84 -7.32 5.99
C LEU A 112 11.26 -6.84 4.60
N ILE A 113 10.38 -6.07 3.97
CA ILE A 113 10.61 -5.44 2.68
C ILE A 113 11.07 -4.02 2.93
N HIS A 114 12.30 -3.70 2.53
CA HIS A 114 12.83 -2.36 2.61
C HIS A 114 12.12 -1.41 1.62
N LYS A 115 11.75 -0.24 2.12
CA LYS A 115 11.15 0.89 1.38
C LYS A 115 11.88 2.17 1.74
N ARG A 116 11.82 3.13 0.81
CA ARG A 116 12.33 4.47 1.03
C ARG A 116 11.38 5.52 0.47
N THR A 117 11.31 6.67 1.10
CA THR A 117 10.59 7.83 0.55
C THR A 117 11.40 8.47 -0.58
N GLY A 118 10.71 9.13 -1.52
CA GLY A 118 11.35 10.07 -2.43
C GLY A 118 11.69 11.33 -1.65
N GLY A 119 12.98 11.57 -1.38
CA GLY A 119 13.41 12.70 -0.58
C GLY A 119 13.36 14.00 -1.37
N SER A 120 12.26 14.77 -1.27
CA SER A 120 12.23 16.16 -1.76
C SER A 120 13.23 17.05 -1.03
N THR A 121 13.61 16.68 0.19
CA THR A 121 14.63 17.34 1.03
C THR A 121 16.01 16.66 1.00
N GLY A 122 16.24 15.76 0.03
CA GLY A 122 17.55 15.11 -0.19
C GLY A 122 17.85 13.88 0.66
N VAL A 123 17.29 13.76 1.88
CA VAL A 123 17.52 12.60 2.75
C VAL A 123 16.30 11.67 2.77
N PRO A 124 16.34 10.50 2.10
CA PRO A 124 15.24 9.56 2.09
C PRO A 124 15.01 8.97 3.49
N LEU A 125 13.74 8.75 3.84
CA LEU A 125 13.37 8.01 5.05
C LEU A 125 13.33 6.52 4.72
N HIS A 126 14.05 5.71 5.50
CA HIS A 126 14.08 4.26 5.35
C HIS A 126 12.98 3.64 6.21
N LEU A 127 12.20 2.75 5.62
CA LEU A 127 11.07 2.07 6.25
C LEU A 127 11.10 0.59 5.92
N TYR A 128 10.53 -0.23 6.79
CA TYR A 128 10.35 -1.66 6.54
C TYR A 128 8.89 -2.02 6.68
N VAL A 129 8.42 -2.92 5.82
CA VAL A 129 7.05 -3.42 5.83
C VAL A 129 7.07 -4.92 5.60
N ASP A 130 6.29 -5.66 6.35
CA ASP A 130 6.14 -7.09 6.15
C ASP A 130 5.19 -7.40 4.98
N LYS A 131 5.06 -8.69 4.65
CA LYS A 131 4.15 -9.12 3.58
C LYS A 131 2.69 -8.78 3.89
N ARG A 132 2.26 -8.88 5.15
CA ARG A 132 0.89 -8.59 5.57
C ARG A 132 0.55 -7.11 5.39
N GLY A 133 1.43 -6.20 5.79
CA GLY A 133 1.31 -4.76 5.57
C GLY A 133 1.23 -4.41 4.08
N MET A 134 2.00 -5.11 3.23
CA MET A 134 1.90 -4.95 1.77
C MET A 134 0.54 -5.40 1.22
N ASP A 135 -0.04 -6.48 1.75
CA ASP A 135 -1.37 -6.95 1.36
C ASP A 135 -2.47 -5.96 1.80
N PHE A 136 -2.38 -5.39 3.01
CA PHE A 136 -3.27 -4.31 3.47
C PHE A 136 -3.20 -3.08 2.58
N LYS A 137 -1.98 -2.60 2.27
CA LYS A 137 -1.77 -1.48 1.36
C LYS A 137 -2.41 -1.74 0.00
N ARG A 138 -2.20 -2.93 -0.56
CA ARG A 138 -2.74 -3.30 -1.86
C ARG A 138 -4.27 -3.34 -1.87
N ALA A 139 -4.89 -3.93 -0.86
CA ALA A 139 -6.35 -3.94 -0.72
C ALA A 139 -6.91 -2.51 -0.62
N ALA A 140 -6.28 -1.64 0.17
CA ALA A 140 -6.68 -0.24 0.29
C ALA A 140 -6.60 0.50 -1.06
N THR A 141 -5.50 0.34 -1.81
CA THR A 141 -5.33 0.94 -3.14
C THR A 141 -6.37 0.42 -4.13
N ILE A 142 -6.64 -0.89 -4.15
CA ILE A 142 -7.65 -1.46 -5.06
C ILE A 142 -9.03 -0.89 -4.75
N ARG A 143 -9.45 -0.88 -3.48
CA ARG A 143 -10.74 -0.29 -3.09
C ARG A 143 -10.81 1.18 -3.50
N HIS A 144 -9.78 1.96 -3.20
CA HIS A 144 -9.80 3.39 -3.51
C HIS A 144 -9.88 3.65 -5.02
N ASN A 145 -9.14 2.90 -5.83
CA ASN A 145 -9.23 3.04 -7.28
C ASN A 145 -10.61 2.60 -7.83
N ARG A 146 -11.29 1.64 -7.18
CA ARG A 146 -12.66 1.26 -7.57
C ARG A 146 -13.67 2.40 -7.41
N TRP A 147 -13.41 3.38 -6.54
CA TRP A 147 -14.25 4.57 -6.41
C TRP A 147 -14.24 5.46 -7.66
N SER A 148 -13.16 5.44 -8.45
CA SER A 148 -13.12 6.12 -9.75
C SER A 148 -13.70 5.26 -10.89
N GLY A 149 -14.23 4.10 -10.56
CA GLY A 149 -14.69 3.08 -11.51
C GLY A 149 -13.55 2.28 -12.14
N TYR A 150 -12.28 2.55 -11.82
CA TYR A 150 -11.15 1.73 -12.30
C TYR A 150 -11.15 0.38 -11.61
N GLU A 151 -11.00 -0.68 -12.40
CA GLU A 151 -10.71 -2.00 -11.90
C GLU A 151 -9.43 -2.56 -12.48
N ARG A 152 -8.77 -3.43 -11.70
CA ARG A 152 -7.60 -4.14 -12.16
C ARG A 152 -7.93 -4.96 -13.42
N GLY A 153 -7.08 -4.88 -14.43
CA GLY A 153 -7.34 -5.47 -15.75
C GLY A 153 -8.01 -4.50 -16.74
N ASP A 154 -8.45 -3.32 -16.30
CA ASP A 154 -8.75 -2.23 -17.21
C ASP A 154 -7.46 -1.66 -17.79
N LYS A 155 -7.53 -1.19 -19.03
CA LYS A 155 -6.39 -0.51 -19.68
C LYS A 155 -6.24 0.89 -19.10
N ILE A 156 -5.05 1.20 -18.61
CA ILE A 156 -4.73 2.49 -18.00
C ILE A 156 -3.45 3.08 -18.57
N ALA A 157 -3.45 4.39 -18.81
CA ALA A 157 -2.26 5.17 -19.07
C ALA A 157 -1.88 5.93 -17.80
N MET A 158 -0.61 5.86 -17.40
CA MET A 158 -0.11 6.48 -16.18
C MET A 158 0.98 7.50 -16.48
N ILE A 159 0.86 8.70 -15.93
CA ILE A 159 1.89 9.75 -15.93
C ILE A 159 2.59 9.66 -14.57
N TRP A 160 3.78 9.06 -14.53
CA TRP A 160 4.39 8.64 -13.27
C TRP A 160 5.91 8.77 -13.26
N GLY A 161 6.46 9.30 -12.17
CA GLY A 161 7.91 9.58 -12.02
C GLY A 161 8.79 8.39 -11.63
N ASN A 162 8.23 7.18 -11.59
CA ASN A 162 9.01 5.95 -11.42
C ASN A 162 8.32 4.80 -12.16
N PRO A 163 8.26 4.86 -13.50
CA PRO A 163 7.54 3.89 -14.30
C PRO A 163 8.13 2.49 -14.12
N VAL A 164 7.27 1.47 -14.13
CA VAL A 164 7.73 0.09 -14.04
C VAL A 164 8.35 -0.32 -15.37
N ILE A 165 9.68 -0.45 -15.41
CA ILE A 165 10.39 -0.99 -16.57
C ILE A 165 10.31 -2.52 -16.53
N TYR A 166 9.57 -3.11 -17.45
CA TYR A 166 9.42 -4.56 -17.57
C TYR A 166 10.68 -5.20 -18.17
N LYS A 167 11.68 -5.48 -17.32
CA LYS A 167 12.99 -6.05 -17.73
C LYS A 167 12.97 -7.54 -18.06
N SER A 168 11.86 -8.25 -17.83
CA SER A 168 11.77 -9.70 -18.07
C SER A 168 10.50 -10.11 -18.80
N ARG A 169 10.55 -11.24 -19.51
CA ARG A 169 9.37 -11.85 -20.17
C ARG A 169 8.21 -12.06 -19.19
N LYS A 170 8.51 -12.48 -17.95
CA LYS A 170 7.52 -12.62 -16.88
C LYS A 170 6.86 -11.28 -16.53
N ALA A 171 7.64 -10.22 -16.40
CA ALA A 171 7.15 -8.88 -16.08
C ALA A 171 6.31 -8.31 -17.24
N PHE A 172 6.73 -8.56 -18.48
CA PHE A 172 5.96 -8.21 -19.67
C PHE A 172 4.61 -8.94 -19.73
N LEU A 173 4.59 -10.26 -19.51
CA LEU A 173 3.35 -11.04 -19.47
C LEU A 173 2.43 -10.58 -18.34
N ARG A 174 2.98 -10.24 -17.17
CA ARG A 174 2.19 -9.66 -16.09
C ARG A 174 1.53 -8.34 -16.49
N ASN A 175 2.25 -7.46 -17.20
CA ASN A 175 1.63 -6.23 -17.70
C ASN A 175 0.53 -6.54 -18.72
N LEU A 176 0.80 -7.42 -19.68
CA LEU A 176 -0.14 -7.72 -20.76
C LEU A 176 -1.45 -8.33 -20.22
N LEU A 177 -1.34 -9.22 -19.24
CA LEU A 177 -2.44 -10.05 -18.76
C LEU A 177 -3.14 -9.50 -17.51
N VAL A 178 -2.45 -8.68 -16.71
CA VAL A 178 -2.92 -8.29 -15.37
C VAL A 178 -2.96 -6.78 -15.15
N GLU A 179 -1.83 -6.07 -15.29
CA GLU A 179 -1.77 -4.64 -14.93
C GLU A 179 -2.27 -3.72 -16.06
N ARG A 180 -2.01 -4.10 -17.32
CA ARG A 180 -2.45 -3.41 -18.56
C ARG A 180 -2.20 -1.91 -18.50
N THR A 181 -0.97 -1.55 -18.19
CA THR A 181 -0.54 -0.17 -18.01
C THR A 181 0.48 0.25 -19.08
N ILE A 182 0.31 1.46 -19.60
CA ILE A 182 1.36 2.21 -20.32
C ILE A 182 1.79 3.41 -19.49
N PHE A 183 3.05 3.82 -19.57
CA PHE A 183 3.60 4.91 -18.75
C PHE A 183 4.17 6.05 -19.59
N LEU A 184 4.01 7.28 -19.10
CA LEU A 184 4.84 8.44 -19.40
C LEU A 184 5.71 8.71 -18.16
N ASP A 185 7.03 8.72 -18.34
CA ASP A 185 7.97 9.02 -17.25
C ASP A 185 8.01 10.53 -16.99
N THR A 186 7.57 10.98 -15.82
CA THR A 186 7.57 12.42 -15.51
C THR A 186 8.97 13.01 -15.37
N LEU A 187 9.99 12.17 -15.14
CA LEU A 187 11.38 12.63 -15.07
C LEU A 187 11.97 12.90 -16.46
N ARG A 188 11.29 12.45 -17.53
CA ARG A 188 11.75 12.57 -18.93
C ARG A 188 10.61 13.01 -19.85
N MET A 189 9.96 14.12 -19.50
CA MET A 189 8.90 14.74 -20.29
C MET A 189 9.46 15.78 -21.27
N ASP A 190 10.07 15.29 -22.34
CA ASP A 190 10.40 16.11 -23.51
C ASP A 190 9.30 15.96 -24.59
N GLU A 191 9.36 16.81 -25.61
CA GLU A 191 8.35 16.82 -26.68
C GLU A 191 8.26 15.46 -27.40
N GLN A 192 9.39 14.79 -27.62
CA GLN A 192 9.43 13.49 -28.29
C GLN A 192 8.75 12.41 -27.45
N SER A 193 9.04 12.36 -26.15
CA SER A 193 8.46 11.38 -25.23
C SER A 193 6.96 11.58 -25.06
N MET A 194 6.49 12.83 -24.99
CA MET A 194 5.07 13.16 -24.95
C MET A 194 4.35 12.76 -26.25
N ARG A 195 4.91 13.08 -27.43
CA ARG A 195 4.34 12.67 -28.73
C ARG A 195 4.26 11.14 -28.85
N ALA A 196 5.32 10.43 -28.43
CA ALA A 196 5.34 8.97 -28.42
C ALA A 196 4.27 8.39 -27.48
N PHE A 197 4.06 9.00 -26.31
CA PHE A 197 3.02 8.59 -25.37
C PHE A 197 1.61 8.82 -25.92
N VAL A 198 1.35 9.95 -26.57
CA VAL A 198 0.06 10.21 -27.25
C VAL A 198 -0.21 9.15 -28.32
N SER A 199 0.79 8.79 -29.13
CA SER A 199 0.67 7.71 -30.12
C SER A 199 0.37 6.35 -29.45
N LYS A 200 0.99 6.05 -28.31
CA LYS A 200 0.68 4.85 -27.51
C LYS A 200 -0.74 4.89 -26.96
N ILE A 201 -1.24 6.03 -26.47
CA ILE A 201 -2.63 6.16 -26.00
C ILE A 201 -3.61 5.84 -27.14
N LYS A 202 -3.37 6.39 -28.34
CA LYS A 202 -4.24 6.17 -29.51
C LYS A 202 -4.34 4.69 -29.91
N SER A 203 -3.23 3.95 -29.86
CA SER A 203 -3.21 2.52 -30.20
C SER A 203 -3.69 1.64 -29.05
N PHE A 204 -3.27 1.95 -27.81
CA PHE A 204 -3.63 1.17 -26.63
C PHE A 204 -5.10 1.32 -26.26
N ARG A 205 -5.67 2.51 -26.50
CA ARG A 205 -7.04 2.91 -26.14
C ARG A 205 -7.34 2.65 -24.66
N PRO A 206 -6.59 3.28 -23.74
CA PRO A 206 -6.84 3.14 -22.32
C PRO A 206 -8.21 3.72 -21.96
N ARG A 207 -8.86 3.14 -20.96
CA ARG A 207 -10.11 3.65 -20.41
C ARG A 207 -9.86 4.78 -19.40
N TYR A 208 -8.69 4.79 -18.78
CA TYR A 208 -8.30 5.74 -17.74
C TYR A 208 -6.94 6.36 -18.04
N LEU A 209 -6.78 7.63 -17.69
CA LEU A 209 -5.52 8.35 -17.63
C LEU A 209 -5.32 8.80 -16.18
N LEU A 210 -4.20 8.43 -15.57
CA LEU A 210 -3.86 8.70 -14.17
C LEU A 210 -2.50 9.36 -14.05
#